data_AF-A0A1X0QDY1-F1
#
_entry.id   AF-A0A1X0QDY1-F1
#
_cell.length_a   1.000
_cell.length_b   1.000
_cell.length_c   1.000
_cell.angle_alpha   90.00
_cell.angle_beta   90.00
_cell.angle_gamma   90.00
#
_symmetry.space_group_name_H-M   'P 1'
#
loop_
_entity.id
_entity.type
_entity.pdbx_description
1 polymer ?
#
loop_
_entity_poly.entity_id
_entity_poly.type
_entity_poly.pdbx_seq_one_letter_code
_entity_poly.pdbx_strand_id
1 'polypeptide(L)'
;MFGNKKFKLKKYETKSDALTRLKDIKELNNKLNDLTEEMKNKSKDEFSFDYYSTLDNKKKVKYSENELKLVLNYINHEIRRVEKVLIKNPPLIKNKKFFFTEEEVFVSEIKKELNEDFKEFEIYLENLIKKKREISNKLNLI
;
A
#
# COMPACT_ATOMS: atom_id res chain seq x y z
N MET A 1 -41.57 -9.04 10.35
CA MET A 1 -41.06 -7.77 10.91
C MET A 1 -39.90 -7.30 10.05
N PHE A 2 -40.10 -6.29 9.19
CA PHE A 2 -39.01 -5.69 8.43
C PHE A 2 -38.39 -4.59 9.28
N GLY A 3 -37.13 -4.77 9.66
CA GLY A 3 -36.39 -3.81 10.47
C GLY A 3 -36.28 -2.45 9.77
N ASN A 4 -36.82 -1.42 10.42
CA ASN A 4 -36.69 -0.02 10.00
C ASN A 4 -35.21 0.42 10.06
N LYS A 5 -34.44 0.15 9.01
CA LYS A 5 -33.18 0.86 8.77
C LYS A 5 -33.53 2.30 8.37
N LYS A 6 -33.47 3.22 9.33
CA LYS A 6 -33.50 4.66 9.07
C LYS A 6 -32.28 5.02 8.23
N PHE A 7 -32.46 5.14 6.91
CA PHE A 7 -31.48 5.80 6.06
C PHE A 7 -31.42 7.27 6.48
N LYS A 8 -30.36 7.68 7.21
CA LYS A 8 -30.04 9.10 7.37
C LYS A 8 -29.66 9.61 5.99
N LEU A 9 -30.61 10.20 5.26
CA LEU A 9 -30.33 10.99 4.08
C LEU A 9 -29.32 12.08 4.50
N LYS A 10 -28.13 12.06 3.90
CA LYS A 10 -27.17 13.15 4.04
C LYS A 10 -27.83 14.44 3.55
N LYS A 11 -27.37 15.58 4.09
CA LYS A 11 -27.84 16.97 3.89
C LYS A 11 -28.64 17.20 2.59
N TYR A 12 -29.74 17.96 2.70
CA TYR A 12 -30.52 18.41 1.54
C TYR A 12 -29.60 19.02 0.47
N GLU A 13 -29.76 18.56 -0.77
CA GLU A 13 -29.03 19.06 -1.93
C GLU A 13 -29.38 20.55 -2.14
N THR A 14 -28.38 21.42 -2.18
CA THR A 14 -28.60 22.83 -2.50
C THR A 14 -28.77 23.00 -4.02
N LYS A 15 -29.32 24.14 -4.47
CA LYS A 15 -29.41 24.47 -5.91
C LYS A 15 -28.04 24.44 -6.59
N SER A 16 -26.97 24.82 -5.89
CA SER A 16 -25.60 24.76 -6.40
C SER A 16 -25.16 23.32 -6.62
N ASP A 17 -25.40 22.44 -5.65
CA ASP A 17 -25.05 21.01 -5.73
C ASP A 17 -25.82 20.30 -6.86
N ALA A 18 -27.09 20.66 -7.06
CA ALA A 18 -27.88 20.14 -8.16
C ALA A 18 -27.33 20.59 -9.53
N LEU A 19 -26.86 21.83 -9.64
CA LEU A 19 -26.27 22.36 -10.88
C LEU A 19 -24.92 21.71 -11.19
N THR A 20 -24.07 21.45 -10.20
CA THR A 20 -22.81 20.73 -10.42
C THR A 20 -23.08 19.30 -10.84
N ARG A 21 -23.98 18.59 -10.16
CA ARG A 21 -24.37 17.22 -10.54
C ARG A 21 -24.92 17.14 -11.95
N LEU A 22 -25.75 18.11 -12.38
CA LEU A 22 -26.28 18.15 -13.74
C LEU A 22 -25.19 18.40 -14.79
N LYS A 23 -24.19 19.23 -14.48
CA LYS A 23 -23.02 19.42 -15.35
C LYS A 23 -22.23 18.13 -15.48
N ASP A 24 -21.93 17.45 -14.38
CA ASP A 24 -21.19 16.19 -14.39
C ASP A 24 -21.91 15.11 -15.20
N ILE A 25 -23.24 15.00 -15.04
CA ILE A 25 -24.07 14.08 -15.83
C ILE A 25 -24.03 14.45 -17.32
N LYS A 26 -24.10 15.73 -17.65
CA LYS A 26 -24.02 16.19 -19.05
C LYS A 26 -22.67 15.84 -19.67
N GLU A 27 -21.57 16.05 -18.95
CA GLU A 27 -20.22 15.70 -19.41
C GLU A 27 -20.06 14.19 -19.60
N LEU A 28 -20.58 13.39 -18.67
CA LEU A 28 -20.60 11.92 -18.80
C LEU A 28 -21.41 11.48 -20.02
N ASN A 29 -22.58 12.06 -20.25
CA ASN A 29 -23.41 11.73 -21.41
C ASN A 29 -22.74 12.12 -22.73
N ASN A 30 -22.04 13.27 -22.78
CA ASN A 30 -21.28 13.66 -23.96
C ASN A 30 -20.16 12.65 -24.25
N LYS A 31 -19.35 12.30 -23.23
CA LYS A 31 -18.29 11.29 -23.38
C LYS A 31 -18.83 9.93 -23.81
N LEU A 32 -19.99 9.53 -23.29
CA LEU A 32 -20.65 8.30 -23.71
C LEU A 32 -21.05 8.37 -25.18
N ASN A 33 -21.61 9.49 -25.63
CA ASN A 33 -21.95 9.67 -27.04
C ASN A 33 -20.70 9.59 -27.93
N ASP A 34 -19.63 10.30 -27.57
CA ASP A 34 -18.36 10.28 -28.31
C ASP A 34 -17.81 8.84 -28.42
N LEU A 35 -17.75 8.11 -27.30
CA LEU A 35 -17.32 6.71 -27.29
C LEU A 35 -18.23 5.80 -28.12
N THR A 36 -19.56 6.01 -28.11
CA THR A 36 -20.47 5.21 -28.93
C THR A 36 -20.31 5.50 -30.42
N GLU A 37 -20.00 6.74 -30.80
CA GLU A 37 -19.68 7.09 -32.19
C GLU A 37 -18.34 6.50 -32.62
N GLU A 38 -17.31 6.59 -31.78
CA GLU A 38 -16.01 5.93 -32.01
C GLU A 38 -16.18 4.42 -32.21
N MET A 39 -16.98 3.76 -31.37
CA MET A 39 -17.25 2.32 -31.50
C MET A 39 -18.00 1.98 -32.79
N LYS A 40 -18.96 2.81 -33.22
CA LYS A 40 -19.70 2.60 -34.48
C LYS A 40 -18.81 2.77 -35.71
N ASN A 41 -17.90 3.74 -35.66
CA ASN A 41 -17.01 4.09 -36.76
C ASN A 41 -15.72 3.27 -36.77
N LYS A 42 -15.50 2.42 -35.75
CA LYS A 42 -14.31 1.59 -35.66
C LYS A 42 -14.24 0.59 -36.81
N SER A 43 -13.13 0.60 -37.53
CA SER A 43 -12.86 -0.36 -38.59
C SER A 43 -12.62 -1.75 -38.01
N LYS A 44 -13.24 -2.78 -38.60
CA LYS A 44 -13.02 -4.18 -38.19
C LYS A 44 -11.62 -4.69 -38.55
N ASP A 45 -10.97 -4.05 -39.52
CA ASP A 45 -9.67 -4.44 -40.04
C ASP A 45 -8.51 -3.61 -39.45
N GLU A 46 -8.79 -2.83 -38.39
CA GLU A 46 -7.79 -2.02 -37.72
C GLU A 46 -6.80 -2.90 -36.94
N PHE A 47 -5.55 -2.94 -37.42
CA PHE A 47 -4.46 -3.64 -36.76
C PHE A 47 -3.69 -2.70 -35.82
N SER A 48 -3.53 -3.10 -34.56
CA SER A 48 -2.68 -2.44 -33.58
C SER A 48 -1.54 -3.36 -33.15
N PHE A 49 -0.30 -2.90 -33.23
CA PHE A 49 0.86 -3.65 -32.76
C PHE A 49 0.78 -3.98 -31.26
N ASP A 50 0.14 -3.11 -30.47
CA ASP A 50 -0.06 -3.29 -29.03
C ASP A 50 -1.19 -4.26 -28.69
N TYR A 51 -1.95 -4.74 -29.69
CA TYR A 51 -3.05 -5.68 -29.47
C TYR A 51 -2.56 -6.96 -28.76
N TYR A 52 -1.42 -7.50 -29.19
CA TYR A 52 -0.87 -8.74 -28.64
C TYR A 52 -0.18 -8.55 -27.28
N SER A 53 0.38 -7.37 -27.00
CA SER A 53 0.96 -7.06 -25.68
C SER A 53 -0.12 -6.81 -24.63
N THR A 54 -1.23 -6.16 -25.03
CA THR A 54 -2.36 -5.85 -24.13
C THR A 54 -3.27 -7.04 -23.85
N LEU A 55 -3.40 -7.99 -24.78
CA LEU A 55 -4.06 -9.28 -24.56
C LEU A 55 -3.49 -10.04 -23.35
N ASP A 56 -2.16 -9.96 -23.18
CA ASP A 56 -1.42 -10.63 -22.11
C ASP A 56 -1.26 -9.80 -20.83
N ASN A 57 -1.63 -8.52 -20.80
CA ASN A 57 -1.58 -7.69 -19.58
C ASN A 57 -2.53 -8.15 -18.45
N LYS A 58 -3.41 -9.13 -18.70
CA LYS A 58 -4.15 -9.84 -17.64
C LYS A 58 -3.35 -10.96 -16.98
N LYS A 59 -2.26 -11.42 -17.57
CA LYS A 59 -1.34 -12.37 -16.94
C LYS A 59 -0.39 -11.57 -16.05
N LYS A 60 -0.65 -11.62 -14.73
CA LYS A 60 0.36 -11.30 -13.71
C LYS A 60 1.69 -11.88 -14.18
N VAL A 61 2.74 -11.06 -14.27
CA VAL A 61 4.10 -11.52 -14.58
C VAL A 61 4.38 -12.75 -13.71
N LYS A 62 4.42 -13.92 -14.36
CA LYS A 62 4.66 -15.19 -13.67
C LYS A 62 6.16 -15.32 -13.53
N TYR A 63 6.67 -14.96 -12.35
CA TYR A 63 8.03 -15.33 -11.98
C TYR A 63 8.15 -16.85 -12.00
N SER A 64 9.21 -17.35 -12.62
CA SER A 64 9.58 -18.75 -12.53
C SER A 64 9.94 -19.12 -11.09
N GLU A 65 9.86 -20.42 -10.77
CA GLU A 65 10.22 -20.92 -9.44
C GLU A 65 11.69 -20.59 -9.08
N ASN A 66 12.59 -20.64 -10.09
CA ASN A 66 14.00 -20.31 -9.91
C ASN A 66 14.22 -18.83 -9.61
N GLU A 67 13.53 -17.93 -10.30
CA GLU A 67 13.58 -16.49 -9.99
C GLU A 67 13.06 -16.21 -8.59
N LEU A 68 11.96 -16.85 -8.18
CA LEU A 68 11.43 -16.72 -6.82
C LEU A 68 12.42 -17.21 -5.76
N LYS A 69 13.14 -18.32 -6.01
CA LYS A 69 14.20 -18.81 -5.09
C LYS A 69 15.38 -17.85 -5.00
N LEU A 70 15.82 -17.27 -6.12
CA LEU A 70 16.89 -16.26 -6.13
C LEU A 70 16.49 -15.01 -5.34
N VAL A 71 15.27 -14.52 -5.55
CA VAL A 71 14.74 -13.38 -4.80
C VAL A 71 14.60 -13.71 -3.32
N LEU A 72 14.16 -14.91 -2.96
CA LEU A 72 14.08 -15.36 -1.57
C LEU A 72 15.47 -15.37 -0.90
N ASN A 73 16.48 -15.86 -1.59
CA ASN A 73 17.86 -15.87 -1.10
C ASN A 73 18.39 -14.44 -0.88
N TYR A 74 18.13 -13.55 -1.83
CA TYR A 74 18.48 -12.13 -1.69
C TYR A 74 17.80 -11.50 -0.47
N ILE A 75 16.49 -11.69 -0.31
CA ILE A 75 15.74 -11.15 0.84
C ILE A 75 16.28 -11.70 2.16
N ASN A 76 16.62 -12.99 2.23
CA ASN A 76 17.21 -13.58 3.43
C ASN A 76 18.58 -12.97 3.76
N HIS A 77 19.40 -12.70 2.74
CA HIS A 77 20.68 -12.02 2.94
C HIS A 77 20.49 -10.59 3.44
N GLU A 78 19.54 -9.87 2.85
CA GLU A 78 19.26 -8.48 3.16
C GLU A 78 18.67 -8.31 4.57
N ILE A 79 17.77 -9.21 5.00
CA ILE A 79 17.28 -9.26 6.38
C ILE A 79 18.45 -9.37 7.36
N ARG A 80 19.38 -10.31 7.14
CA ARG A 80 20.56 -10.47 8.00
C ARG A 80 21.46 -9.24 8.00
N ARG A 81 21.58 -8.54 6.86
CA ARG A 81 22.35 -7.29 6.75
C ARG A 81 21.72 -6.20 7.60
N VAL A 82 20.41 -5.98 7.46
CA VAL A 82 19.66 -4.94 8.19
C VAL A 82 19.63 -5.23 9.69
N GLU A 83 19.41 -6.48 10.10
CA GLU A 83 19.49 -6.89 11.52
C GLU A 83 20.86 -6.55 12.12
N LYS A 84 21.96 -6.82 11.40
CA LYS A 84 23.31 -6.44 11.85
C LYS A 84 23.49 -4.93 11.97
N VAL A 85 22.89 -4.13 11.08
CA VAL A 85 22.94 -2.66 11.15
C VAL A 85 22.19 -2.15 12.37
N LEU A 86 20.97 -2.66 12.62
CA LEU A 86 20.15 -2.30 13.78
C LEU A 86 20.82 -2.68 15.11
N ILE A 87 21.49 -3.83 15.16
CA ILE A 87 22.25 -4.24 16.36
C ILE A 87 23.46 -3.33 16.60
N LYS A 88 24.17 -2.93 15.54
CA LYS A 88 25.36 -2.07 15.64
C LYS A 88 25.02 -0.63 15.99
N ASN A 89 23.87 -0.14 15.54
CA ASN A 89 23.40 1.22 15.76
C ASN A 89 22.12 1.21 16.62
N PRO A 90 22.18 0.75 17.88
CA PRO A 90 21.00 0.76 18.74
C PRO A 90 20.54 2.22 18.98
N PRO A 91 19.24 2.43 19.25
CA PRO A 91 18.74 3.76 19.54
C PRO A 91 19.41 4.32 20.78
N LEU A 92 19.71 5.63 20.75
CA LEU A 92 20.33 6.31 21.88
C LEU A 92 19.34 6.35 23.04
N ILE A 93 19.70 5.66 24.11
CA ILE A 93 18.95 5.71 25.37
C ILE A 93 19.42 6.96 26.11
N LYS A 94 18.59 8.01 26.15
CA LYS A 94 18.86 9.16 27.03
C LYS A 94 18.66 8.74 28.49
N ASN A 95 19.59 9.16 29.34
CA ASN A 95 19.72 8.74 30.73
C ASN A 95 18.40 8.79 31.50
N LYS A 96 18.16 7.76 32.32
CA LYS A 96 17.11 7.74 33.34
C LYS A 96 17.31 8.96 34.26
N LYS A 97 16.30 9.82 34.37
CA LYS A 97 16.24 10.79 35.48
C LYS A 97 15.69 10.04 36.68
N PHE A 98 16.52 9.88 37.69
CA PHE A 98 16.09 9.40 39.00
C PHE A 98 15.63 10.62 39.79
N PHE A 99 14.38 10.59 40.23
CA PHE A 99 13.87 11.56 41.19
C PHE A 99 13.95 10.92 42.56
N PHE A 100 14.75 11.51 43.45
CA PHE A 100 14.85 11.13 44.84
C PHE A 100 13.92 12.03 45.65
N THR A 101 12.90 11.44 46.25
CA THR A 101 12.07 12.06 47.28
C THR A 101 12.37 11.39 48.62
N GLU A 102 12.05 12.03 49.75
CA GLU A 102 12.42 11.57 51.11
C GLU A 102 11.93 10.15 51.43
N GLU A 103 10.93 9.62 50.72
CA GLU A 103 10.34 8.31 50.99
C GLU A 103 10.47 7.29 49.83
N GLU A 104 10.65 7.71 48.57
CA GLU A 104 10.68 6.78 47.41
C GLU A 104 11.57 7.27 46.24
N VAL A 105 12.10 6.31 45.46
CA VAL A 105 12.86 6.54 44.22
C VAL A 105 11.98 6.26 43.00
N PHE A 106 11.67 7.31 42.22
CA PHE A 106 10.91 7.17 40.97
C PHE A 106 11.86 7.14 39.76
N VAL A 107 11.71 6.12 38.90
CA VAL A 107 12.39 6.04 37.61
C VAL A 107 11.48 6.64 36.54
N SER A 108 11.84 7.82 36.01
CA SER A 108 11.11 8.36 34.85
C SER A 108 11.26 7.44 33.64
N GLU A 109 10.18 7.24 32.88
CA GLU A 109 10.16 6.43 31.65
C GLU A 109 11.37 6.71 30.75
N ILE A 110 12.00 5.64 30.28
CA ILE A 110 13.10 5.71 29.33
C ILE A 110 12.53 6.21 27.99
N LYS A 111 12.70 7.50 27.71
CA LYS A 111 12.45 8.04 26.37
C LYS A 111 13.59 7.59 25.46
N LYS A 112 13.34 6.54 24.66
CA LYS A 112 14.22 6.16 23.55
C LYS A 112 14.10 7.24 22.48
N GLU A 113 15.16 8.02 22.26
CA GLU A 113 15.24 8.82 21.04
C GLU A 113 15.69 7.88 19.93
N LEU A 114 14.72 7.53 19.09
CA LEU A 114 14.96 6.78 17.87
C LEU A 114 15.60 7.74 16.87
N ASN A 115 16.81 7.41 16.42
CA ASN A 115 17.43 8.09 15.29
C ASN A 115 16.54 7.89 14.04
N GLU A 116 16.38 8.90 13.18
CA GLU A 116 15.47 8.80 12.01
C GLU A 116 15.86 7.61 11.12
N ASP A 117 17.15 7.44 10.85
CA ASP A 117 17.71 6.30 10.12
C ASP A 117 17.31 4.95 10.72
N PHE A 118 17.27 4.86 12.07
CA PHE A 118 16.92 3.61 12.75
C PHE A 118 15.48 3.19 12.47
N LYS A 119 14.54 4.15 12.47
CA LYS A 119 13.14 3.88 12.12
C LYS A 119 12.99 3.47 10.66
N GLU A 120 13.75 4.09 9.75
CA GLU A 120 13.74 3.71 8.34
C GLU A 120 14.19 2.26 8.16
N PHE A 121 15.24 1.84 8.87
CA PHE A 121 15.70 0.45 8.84
C PHE A 121 14.70 -0.54 9.47
N GLU A 122 13.99 -0.15 10.54
CA GLU A 122 12.90 -0.98 11.11
C GLU A 122 11.76 -1.17 10.10
N ILE A 123 11.27 -0.08 9.49
CA ILE A 123 10.21 -0.14 8.46
C ILE A 123 10.67 -0.96 7.26
N TYR A 124 11.92 -0.79 6.84
CA TYR A 124 12.49 -1.55 5.74
C TYR A 124 12.56 -3.05 6.07
N LEU A 125 12.95 -3.42 7.30
CA LEU A 125 12.98 -4.80 7.76
C LEU A 125 11.58 -5.44 7.77
N GLU A 126 10.57 -4.74 8.26
CA GLU A 126 9.18 -5.22 8.22
C GLU A 126 8.71 -5.50 6.79
N ASN A 127 9.04 -4.59 5.86
CA ASN A 127 8.73 -4.77 4.44
C ASN A 127 9.44 -5.99 3.83
N LEU A 128 10.70 -6.24 4.19
CA LEU A 128 11.44 -7.43 3.74
C LEU A 128 10.82 -8.72 4.29
N ILE A 129 10.41 -8.75 5.57
CA ILE A 129 9.74 -9.90 6.18
C ILE A 129 8.40 -10.17 5.49
N LYS A 130 7.63 -9.12 5.18
CA LYS A 130 6.37 -9.25 4.46
C LYS A 130 6.59 -9.84 3.06
N LYS A 131 7.54 -9.31 2.30
CA LYS A 131 7.90 -9.83 0.97
C LYS A 131 8.41 -11.28 1.04
N LYS A 132 9.19 -11.63 2.08
CA LYS A 132 9.64 -13.01 2.31
C LYS A 132 8.45 -13.97 2.45
N ARG A 133 7.44 -13.61 3.24
CA ARG A 133 6.21 -14.41 3.41
C ARG A 133 5.46 -14.54 2.10
N GLU A 134 5.28 -13.44 1.36
CA GLU A 134 4.61 -13.46 0.06
C GLU A 134 5.28 -14.41 -0.94
N ILE A 135 6.61 -14.42 -1.01
CA ILE A 135 7.36 -15.31 -1.89
C ILE A 135 7.33 -16.76 -1.39
N SER A 136 7.45 -16.98 -0.08
CA SER A 136 7.39 -18.32 0.51
C SER A 136 6.04 -18.99 0.23
N ASN A 137 4.94 -18.23 0.34
CA ASN A 137 3.59 -18.70 -0.01
C ASN A 137 3.48 -19.04 -1.51
N LYS A 138 4.13 -18.27 -2.40
CA LYS A 138 4.17 -18.57 -3.85
C LYS A 138 4.99 -19.83 -4.18
N LEU A 139 5.97 -20.16 -3.34
CA LEU A 139 6.81 -21.35 -3.45
C LEU A 139 6.23 -22.57 -2.69
N ASN A 140 5.08 -22.42 -2.02
CA ASN A 140 4.50 -23.45 -1.14
C ASN A 140 5.45 -23.94 -0.03
N LEU A 141 6.31 -23.06 0.48
CA LEU A 141 7.26 -23.38 1.56
C LEU A 141 6.67 -23.16 2.97
N ILE A 142 5.53 -22.47 3.06
CA ILE A 142 4.73 -22.12 4.25
C ILE A 142 3.28 -22.03 3.80
#